data_AF-D1VXI9-F1
#
_entry.id   AF-D1VXI9-F1
#
_cell.length_a   1.000
_cell.length_b   1.000
_cell.length_c   1.000
_cell.angle_alpha   90.00
_cell.angle_beta   90.00
_cell.angle_gamma   90.00
#
_symmetry.space_group_name_H-M   'P 1'
#
loop_
_entity.id
_entity.type
_entity.pdbx_description
1 polymer ?
#
loop_
_entity_poly.entity_id
_entity_poly.type
_entity_poly.pdbx_seq_one_letter_code
_entity_poly.pdbx_strand_id
1 'polypeptide(L)'
;MSQSELKNAPWNEVSIPAIERDCEVTETISKRIALSTTDYSVEEDWNDEFGKCTSVDTSETDWNEEYSCKEYTVLELIDKLKAYVEVDIKNTSPNTGKGRELQRLLSACSGWEQVESEVEEC
;
A
#
# COMPACT_ATOMS: atom_id res chain seq x y z
N MET A 1 24.90 -44.47 35.43
CA MET A 1 24.29 -43.76 34.30
C MET A 1 24.14 -42.32 34.74
N SER A 2 24.98 -41.43 34.23
CA SER A 2 24.96 -40.03 34.64
C SER A 2 23.83 -39.29 33.92
N GLN A 3 23.22 -38.30 34.58
CA GLN A 3 22.16 -37.46 34.01
C GLN A 3 22.51 -36.81 32.66
N SER A 4 23.81 -36.73 32.33
CA SER A 4 24.31 -36.20 31.06
C SER A 4 24.01 -37.09 29.85
N GLU A 5 23.87 -38.41 30.02
CA GLU A 5 23.62 -39.36 28.92
C GLU A 5 22.17 -39.29 28.41
N LEU A 6 21.23 -38.83 29.25
CA LEU A 6 19.82 -38.63 28.88
C LEU A 6 19.59 -37.35 28.07
N LYS A 7 20.46 -36.34 28.19
CA LYS A 7 20.29 -35.04 27.50
C LYS A 7 20.62 -35.11 26.02
N ASN A 8 21.65 -35.88 25.64
CA ASN A 8 22.10 -36.05 24.26
C ASN A 8 21.47 -37.26 23.56
N ALA A 9 20.33 -37.73 24.07
CA ALA A 9 19.66 -38.85 23.47
C ALA A 9 19.03 -38.44 22.12
N PRO A 10 19.13 -39.28 21.06
CA PRO A 10 18.68 -38.92 19.70
C PRO A 10 17.21 -38.47 19.61
N TRP A 11 16.36 -38.89 20.55
CA TRP A 11 14.95 -38.52 20.64
C TRP A 11 14.67 -37.16 21.28
N ASN A 12 15.68 -36.48 21.84
CA ASN A 12 15.57 -35.11 22.36
C ASN A 12 15.84 -34.03 21.31
N GLU A 13 16.43 -34.38 20.16
CA GLU A 13 16.59 -33.49 19.01
C GLU A 13 15.41 -33.68 18.04
N VAL A 14 14.24 -33.18 18.42
CA VAL A 14 13.16 -33.00 17.44
C VAL A 14 13.40 -31.67 16.74
N SER A 15 14.34 -31.68 15.79
CA SER A 15 14.43 -30.63 14.78
C SER A 15 13.20 -30.75 13.89
N ILE A 16 12.18 -29.94 14.18
CA ILE A 16 11.00 -29.86 13.32
C ILE A 16 11.48 -29.21 12.01
N PRO A 17 11.43 -29.92 10.87
CA PRO A 17 11.92 -29.37 9.61
C PRO A 17 11.09 -28.15 9.23
N ALA A 18 11.76 -27.12 8.73
CA ALA A 18 11.09 -25.98 8.14
C ALA A 18 10.22 -26.44 6.97
N ILE A 19 8.98 -25.97 6.92
CA ILE A 19 8.07 -26.21 5.79
C ILE A 19 7.85 -24.89 5.06
N GLU A 20 7.90 -24.93 3.74
CA GLU A 20 7.57 -23.79 2.88
C GLU A 20 6.08 -23.85 2.53
N ARG A 21 5.43 -22.68 2.48
CA ARG A 21 4.01 -22.52 2.13
C ARG A 21 3.86 -21.28 1.28
N ASP A 22 3.07 -21.40 0.23
CA ASP A 22 2.63 -20.26 -0.55
C ASP A 22 1.54 -19.54 0.25
N CYS A 23 1.74 -18.24 0.48
CA CYS A 23 0.82 -17.39 1.21
C CYS A 23 0.39 -16.24 0.30
N GLU A 24 -0.91 -16.01 0.23
CA GLU A 24 -1.49 -14.81 -0.36
C GLU A 24 -1.74 -13.80 0.76
N VAL A 25 -1.34 -12.55 0.54
CA VAL A 25 -1.50 -11.46 1.51
C VAL A 25 -2.26 -10.32 0.83
N THR A 26 -3.42 -9.97 1.38
CA THR A 26 -4.21 -8.82 0.94
C THR A 26 -4.22 -7.77 2.06
N GLU A 27 -3.77 -6.56 1.74
CA GLU A 27 -3.79 -5.43 2.67
C GLU A 27 -4.61 -4.27 2.08
N THR A 28 -5.46 -3.66 2.91
CA THR A 28 -6.27 -2.49 2.53
C THR A 28 -5.61 -1.22 3.05
N ILE A 29 -5.38 -0.24 2.17
CA ILE A 29 -4.75 1.04 2.49
C ILE A 29 -5.74 2.16 2.20
N SER A 30 -5.97 3.05 3.17
CA SER A 30 -6.86 4.21 3.02
C SER A 30 -6.11 5.52 3.21
N LYS A 31 -6.39 6.53 2.38
CA LYS A 31 -5.85 7.90 2.51
C LYS A 31 -7.01 8.89 2.42
N ARG A 32 -7.00 9.89 3.31
CA ARG A 32 -7.90 11.05 3.21
C ARG A 32 -7.16 12.20 2.54
N ILE A 33 -7.79 12.81 1.54
CA ILE A 33 -7.26 13.95 0.80
C ILE A 33 -8.39 14.95 0.51
N ALA A 34 -8.02 16.22 0.33
CA ALA A 34 -8.91 17.23 -0.24
C ALA A 34 -8.65 17.35 -1.75
N LEU A 35 -9.63 17.00 -2.56
CA LEU A 35 -9.63 17.24 -4.01
C LEU A 35 -10.53 18.43 -4.32
N SER A 36 -10.17 19.21 -5.33
CA SER A 36 -11.03 20.26 -5.87
C SER A 36 -11.42 19.91 -7.30
N THR A 37 -12.70 20.02 -7.64
CA THR A 37 -13.20 19.78 -9.00
C THR A 37 -13.94 21.01 -9.53
N THR A 38 -13.96 21.14 -10.86
CA THR A 38 -14.85 22.07 -11.57
C THR A 38 -15.97 21.34 -12.31
N ASP A 39 -15.96 20.00 -12.25
CA ASP A 39 -16.94 19.13 -12.88
C ASP A 39 -18.04 18.81 -11.88
N TYR A 40 -18.95 19.77 -11.72
CA TYR A 40 -20.13 19.64 -10.87
C TYR A 40 -21.31 20.37 -11.50
N SER A 41 -22.52 19.91 -11.20
CA SER A 41 -23.75 20.57 -11.61
C SER A 41 -24.24 21.51 -10.49
N VAL A 42 -24.87 22.61 -10.87
CA VAL A 42 -25.50 23.52 -9.92
C VAL A 42 -27.00 23.41 -10.13
N GLU A 43 -27.69 22.94 -9.10
CA GLU A 43 -29.15 22.89 -9.09
C GLU A 43 -29.68 24.14 -8.40
N GLU A 44 -30.64 24.79 -9.05
CA GLU A 44 -31.32 25.97 -8.50
C GLU A 44 -32.78 25.62 -8.20
N ASP A 45 -33.12 25.59 -6.91
CA ASP A 45 -34.51 25.48 -6.47
C ASP A 45 -35.07 26.88 -6.18
N TRP A 46 -36.02 27.30 -7.02
CA TRP A 46 -36.72 28.57 -6.91
C TRP A 46 -38.05 28.46 -6.15
N ASN A 47 -38.41 27.25 -5.73
CA ASN A 47 -39.71 26.92 -5.15
C ASN A 47 -39.65 26.73 -3.62
N ASP A 48 -38.51 27.02 -2.99
CA ASP A 48 -38.34 26.97 -1.54
C ASP A 48 -38.94 28.22 -0.86
N GLU A 49 -39.48 28.04 0.34
CA GLU A 49 -40.17 29.08 1.14
C GLU A 49 -39.25 30.27 1.47
N PHE A 50 -37.93 30.08 1.37
CA PHE A 50 -36.90 31.09 1.62
C PHE A 50 -36.31 31.76 0.36
N GLY A 51 -36.81 31.43 -0.85
CA GLY A 51 -36.34 31.99 -2.12
C GLY A 51 -35.38 31.08 -2.88
N LYS A 52 -34.45 31.65 -3.68
CA LYS A 52 -33.50 30.87 -4.49
C LYS A 52 -32.53 30.09 -3.60
N CYS A 53 -32.62 28.77 -3.65
CA CYS A 53 -31.64 27.86 -3.07
C CYS A 53 -30.75 27.30 -4.19
N THR A 54 -29.44 27.25 -3.96
CA THR A 54 -28.47 26.65 -4.89
C THR A 54 -27.77 25.49 -4.21
N SER A 55 -27.89 24.28 -4.76
CA SER A 55 -27.13 23.10 -4.36
C SER A 55 -26.08 22.76 -5.41
N VAL A 56 -25.01 22.11 -4.95
CA VAL A 56 -23.98 21.54 -5.81
C VAL A 56 -24.21 20.04 -5.85
N ASP A 57 -24.22 19.48 -7.04
CA ASP A 57 -24.31 18.04 -7.26
C ASP A 57 -23.04 17.54 -7.97
N THR A 58 -22.38 16.61 -7.30
CA THR A 58 -21.12 15.95 -7.67
C THR A 58 -21.32 14.47 -7.98
N SER A 59 -22.58 14.01 -8.10
CA SER A 59 -22.89 12.59 -8.33
C SER A 59 -22.38 12.06 -9.68
N GLU A 60 -22.17 12.96 -10.66
CA GLU A 60 -21.58 12.64 -11.96
C GLU A 60 -20.06 12.88 -12.02
N THR A 61 -19.44 13.44 -10.96
CA THR A 61 -18.00 13.71 -10.92
C THR A 61 -17.20 12.41 -10.86
N ASP A 62 -16.27 12.22 -11.81
CA ASP A 62 -15.30 11.11 -11.75
C ASP A 62 -14.16 11.42 -10.76
N TRP A 63 -14.36 11.04 -9.50
CA TRP A 63 -13.37 11.23 -8.45
C TRP A 63 -12.08 10.40 -8.65
N ASN A 64 -12.11 9.30 -9.41
CA ASN A 64 -10.91 8.54 -9.74
C ASN A 64 -10.04 9.29 -10.75
N GLU A 65 -10.66 9.92 -11.75
CA GLU A 65 -9.95 10.80 -12.69
C GLU A 65 -9.34 12.00 -11.95
N GLU A 66 -10.11 12.66 -11.08
CA GLU A 66 -9.62 13.80 -10.29
C GLU A 66 -8.45 13.44 -9.37
N TYR A 67 -8.49 12.25 -8.76
CA TYR A 67 -7.40 11.74 -7.93
C TYR A 67 -6.14 11.44 -8.76
N SER A 68 -6.29 10.65 -9.83
CA SER A 68 -5.15 10.20 -10.65
C SER A 68 -4.42 11.34 -11.39
N CYS A 69 -5.11 12.44 -11.67
CA CYS A 69 -4.49 13.62 -12.28
C CYS A 69 -3.60 14.42 -11.32
N LYS A 70 -3.84 14.34 -10.01
CA LYS A 70 -3.21 15.21 -8.99
C LYS A 70 -2.26 14.47 -8.07
N GLU A 71 -2.56 13.20 -7.81
CA GLU A 71 -1.87 12.41 -6.82
C GLU A 71 -1.28 11.14 -7.44
N TYR A 72 -0.28 10.60 -6.76
CA TYR A 72 0.21 9.26 -7.06
C TYR A 72 -0.67 8.21 -6.38
N THR A 73 -0.98 7.15 -7.12
CA THR A 73 -1.48 5.91 -6.55
C THR A 73 -0.41 5.26 -5.65
N VAL A 74 -0.85 4.36 -4.77
CA VAL A 74 0.08 3.62 -3.89
C VAL A 74 1.10 2.83 -4.72
N LEU A 75 0.68 2.21 -5.82
CA LEU A 75 1.59 1.47 -6.70
C LEU A 75 2.63 2.39 -7.36
N GLU A 76 2.24 3.56 -7.84
CA GLU A 76 3.19 4.53 -8.41
C GLU A 76 4.19 5.03 -7.36
N LEU A 77 3.75 5.22 -6.11
CA LEU A 77 4.64 5.55 -5.01
C LEU A 77 5.63 4.41 -4.72
N ILE A 78 5.15 3.16 -4.69
CA ILE A 78 6.00 1.97 -4.52
C ILE A 78 7.04 1.90 -5.65
N ASP A 79 6.66 2.13 -6.91
CA ASP A 79 7.59 2.08 -8.03
C ASP A 79 8.62 3.21 -8.00
N LYS A 80 8.24 4.41 -7.59
CA LYS A 80 9.21 5.49 -7.35
C LYS A 80 10.18 5.14 -6.23
N LEU A 81 9.68 4.57 -5.13
CA LEU A 81 10.53 4.13 -4.01
C LEU A 81 11.51 3.04 -4.45
N LYS A 82 11.08 2.07 -5.25
CA LYS A 82 11.98 1.07 -5.87
C LYS A 82 13.10 1.75 -6.64
N ALA A 83 12.77 2.71 -7.51
CA ALA A 83 13.77 3.42 -8.30
C ALA A 83 14.82 4.14 -7.44
N TYR A 84 14.40 4.78 -6.34
CA TYR A 84 15.34 5.39 -5.39
C TYR A 84 16.21 4.34 -4.69
N VAL A 85 15.61 3.25 -4.23
CA VAL A 85 16.34 2.15 -3.56
C VAL A 85 17.37 1.52 -4.51
N GLU A 86 17.03 1.32 -5.78
CA GLU A 86 17.97 0.80 -6.78
C GLU A 86 19.19 1.71 -6.98
N VAL A 87 18.97 3.03 -7.01
CA VAL A 87 20.07 4.01 -7.07
C VAL A 87 20.93 3.92 -5.81
N ASP A 88 20.31 3.83 -4.64
CA ASP A 88 21.02 3.72 -3.36
C ASP A 88 21.83 2.43 -3.23
N ILE A 89 21.32 1.32 -3.78
CA ILE A 89 22.06 0.04 -3.85
C ILE A 89 23.32 0.22 -4.68
N LYS A 90 23.25 0.87 -5.85
CA LYS A 90 24.41 1.12 -6.72
C LYS A 90 25.49 1.96 -6.03
N ASN A 91 25.08 2.85 -5.13
CA ASN A 91 25.98 3.74 -4.39
C ASN A 91 26.47 3.15 -3.06
N THR A 92 25.96 1.98 -2.65
CA THR A 92 26.29 1.35 -1.36
C THR A 92 27.26 0.19 -1.56
N SER A 93 28.28 0.09 -0.71
CA SER A 93 29.23 -1.03 -0.75
C SER A 93 28.50 -2.36 -0.52
N PRO A 94 28.78 -3.40 -1.33
CA PRO A 94 28.18 -4.72 -1.16
C PRO A 94 28.52 -5.31 0.21
N ASN A 95 27.63 -6.16 0.73
CA ASN A 95 27.76 -6.88 2.02
C ASN A 95 27.79 -6.01 3.29
N THR A 96 27.43 -4.73 3.21
CA THR A 96 27.17 -3.90 4.39
C THR A 96 25.80 -4.22 5.00
N GLY A 97 25.57 -3.86 6.27
CA GLY A 97 24.24 -3.93 6.88
C GLY A 97 23.21 -3.10 6.10
N LYS A 98 23.61 -1.90 5.66
CA LYS A 98 22.80 -1.04 4.79
C LYS A 98 22.46 -1.69 3.45
N GLY A 99 23.44 -2.30 2.78
CA GLY A 99 23.21 -2.99 1.50
C GLY A 99 22.19 -4.13 1.63
N ARG A 100 22.27 -4.92 2.70
CA ARG A 100 21.28 -5.98 2.99
C ARG A 100 19.88 -5.43 3.23
N GLU A 101 19.77 -4.33 3.96
CA GLU A 101 18.48 -3.68 4.20
C GLU A 101 17.87 -3.11 2.92
N LEU A 102 18.67 -2.45 2.08
CA LEU A 102 18.20 -1.93 0.80
C LEU A 102 17.70 -3.05 -0.14
N GLN A 103 18.41 -4.18 -0.20
CA GLN A 103 17.94 -5.35 -0.95
C GLN A 103 16.63 -5.90 -0.39
N ARG A 104 16.49 -5.96 0.95
CA ARG A 104 15.25 -6.39 1.58
C ARG A 104 14.08 -5.47 1.23
N LEU A 105 14.29 -4.16 1.26
CA LEU A 105 13.28 -3.17 0.87
C LEU A 105 12.88 -3.36 -0.60
N LEU A 106 13.83 -3.50 -1.51
CA LEU A 106 13.55 -3.71 -2.94
C LEU A 106 12.72 -4.98 -3.18
N SER A 107 13.08 -6.07 -2.50
CA SER A 107 12.31 -7.32 -2.57
C SER A 107 10.90 -7.16 -1.99
N ALA A 108 10.75 -6.48 -0.85
CA ALA A 108 9.45 -6.27 -0.21
C ALA A 108 8.52 -5.37 -1.02
N CYS A 109 9.05 -4.45 -1.82
CA CYS A 109 8.26 -3.64 -2.74
C CYS A 109 7.82 -4.40 -4.00
N SER A 110 8.35 -5.60 -4.26
CA SER A 110 8.03 -6.39 -5.46
C SER A 110 6.84 -7.31 -5.21
N GLY A 111 6.02 -7.54 -6.25
CA GLY A 111 4.88 -8.47 -6.19
C GLY A 111 3.57 -7.87 -5.68
N TRP A 112 3.50 -6.55 -5.47
CA TRP A 112 2.24 -5.87 -5.19
C TRP A 112 1.42 -5.70 -6.47
N GLU A 113 0.14 -6.02 -6.40
CA GLU A 113 -0.86 -5.72 -7.42
C GLU A 113 -2.01 -4.94 -6.80
N GLN A 114 -2.66 -4.11 -7.61
CA GLN A 114 -3.85 -3.38 -7.18
C GLN A 114 -5.06 -4.27 -7.45
N VAL A 115 -5.68 -4.76 -6.38
CA VAL A 115 -6.90 -5.58 -6.43
C VAL A 115 -8.12 -4.70 -6.64
N GLU A 116 -8.20 -3.58 -5.94
CA GLU A 116 -9.33 -2.65 -5.96
C GLU A 116 -8.84 -1.21 -5.73
N SER A 117 -9.55 -0.25 -6.33
CA SER A 117 -9.32 1.19 -6.16
C SER A 117 -10.66 1.90 -6.17
N GLU A 118 -10.91 2.69 -5.14
CA GLU A 118 -12.13 3.47 -4.99
C GLU A 118 -11.79 4.83 -4.40
N VAL A 119 -12.31 5.89 -5.02
CA VAL A 119 -12.20 7.26 -4.55
C VAL A 119 -13.60 7.84 -4.51
N GLU A 120 -14.04 8.22 -3.31
CA GLU A 120 -15.38 8.75 -3.06
C GLU A 120 -15.30 10.04 -2.24
N GLU A 121 -16.24 10.95 -2.50
CA GLU A 121 -16.51 12.09 -1.62
C GLU A 121 -17.08 11.58 -0.27
N CYS A 122 -16.59 12.13 0.84
CA CYS A 122 -16.88 11.68 2.21
C CYS A 122 -17.64 12.74 3.03
#